data_AF-A0A1D6L0A6-F1
#
_entry.id   AF-A0A1D6L0A6-F1
#
_cell.length_a   1.000
_cell.length_b   1.000
_cell.length_c   1.000
_cell.angle_alpha   90.00
_cell.angle_beta   90.00
_cell.angle_gamma   90.00
#
_symmetry.space_group_name_H-M   'P 1'
#
loop_
_entity.id
_entity.type
_entity.pdbx_description
1 polymer ?
#
loop_
_entity_poly.entity_id
_entity_poly.type
_entity_poly.pdbx_seq_one_letter_code
_entity_poly.pdbx_strand_id
1 'polypeptide(L)'
;MHSGLFFKNERVIILKLSKLLMFQKVTCGCAAGVAAAFRAPVGGVLFALEEVTSWWRSHLMWRVFFTSAVVAVVVRSAMNWCNSGKCGHFGAGGFIIWDISGGQEDYSYQELFPMAIIGVIGGLLGALFNQLTLYITKWRRTCLHKKGKRVQIFEACLISLVTSTISFVLPLLRKCSPCPKLETNSGIECPHPPGTDGNFVNFYCSQDREYNDLATIFFNTQDDAIRNLFSAKTFHEYSAQSLITFLVMFYFLAVVTFGTAVPAGQFVPGIMIGSTYGRLVGMFVVKFYKKLNIEEGTYALLGAASFLGGSMRMTVSLCVIMVEITNNLKLLPLIMLVLLVSKAVGDFFNEGLYEEQARLRGIPLLDSRPKQVMRNMNARDACKNQKVVCLPRVSRVVDIISVLRTNKHNGFPVVDRGQNGESLVIGLILRSHLLVLLQAKVDFQNSAFPCGPGVLNRHNFSDFVKPASSKGKSIDDIHLTEDELGLYLDLAPFLNPSPYIVPEDMSLAKVYNLFRQLGLRHIFVVPRPSRVVGLITRKDLLLEEDNNNVMPELQSTSGLAERQNARG
;
A
#
# COMPACT_ATOMS: atom_id res chain seq x y z
N MET A 1 34.64 7.26 36.40
CA MET A 1 33.97 8.41 35.75
C MET A 1 33.51 8.16 34.30
N HIS A 2 33.58 6.93 33.75
CA HIS A 2 33.16 6.64 32.37
C HIS A 2 31.83 5.86 32.21
N SER A 3 31.19 5.45 33.30
CA SER A 3 30.02 4.55 33.26
C SER A 3 28.65 5.28 33.19
N GLY A 4 28.62 6.60 33.38
CA GLY A 4 27.38 7.39 33.46
C GLY A 4 26.84 7.92 32.12
N LEU A 5 27.66 7.96 31.06
CA LEU A 5 27.23 8.42 29.73
C LEU A 5 26.49 7.33 28.94
N PHE A 6 26.75 6.05 29.22
CA PHE A 6 26.10 4.94 28.51
C PHE A 6 24.61 4.80 28.86
N PHE A 7 24.23 5.00 30.13
CA PHE A 7 22.83 4.90 30.57
C PHE A 7 21.95 6.09 30.13
N LYS A 8 22.55 7.24 29.80
CA LYS A 8 21.82 8.46 29.41
C LYS A 8 21.29 8.38 27.97
N ASN A 9 21.95 7.59 27.12
CA ASN A 9 21.57 7.40 25.71
C ASN A 9 20.48 6.33 25.50
N GLU A 10 20.36 5.32 26.37
CA GLU A 10 19.39 4.23 26.15
C GLU A 10 17.92 4.68 26.19
N ARG A 11 17.57 5.67 27.02
CA ARG A 11 16.16 5.98 27.31
C ARG A 11 15.43 6.73 26.18
N VAL A 12 16.11 7.61 25.45
CA VAL A 12 15.55 8.30 24.26
C VAL A 12 15.46 7.34 23.06
N ILE A 13 16.40 6.39 22.96
CA ILE A 13 16.43 5.37 21.90
C ILE A 13 15.19 4.45 21.97
N ILE A 14 14.64 4.20 23.17
CA ILE A 14 13.50 3.29 23.37
C ILE A 14 12.13 3.91 22.96
N LEU A 15 11.96 5.23 22.98
CA LEU A 15 10.72 5.88 22.49
C LEU A 15 10.59 5.84 20.96
N LYS A 16 11.72 5.95 20.25
CA LYS A 16 11.79 5.67 18.81
C LYS A 16 11.40 4.20 18.56
N LEU A 17 11.79 3.30 19.47
CA LEU A 17 11.51 1.86 19.43
C LEU A 17 10.01 1.54 19.45
N SER A 18 9.16 2.25 20.19
CA SER A 18 7.71 1.94 20.25
C SER A 18 6.99 2.13 18.90
N LYS A 19 7.24 3.25 18.21
CA LYS A 19 6.69 3.47 16.85
C LYS A 19 7.33 2.56 15.80
N LEU A 20 8.63 2.30 15.92
CA LEU A 20 9.32 1.31 15.09
C LEU A 20 8.74 -0.09 15.29
N LEU A 21 8.42 -0.48 16.52
CA LEU A 21 7.83 -1.78 16.85
C LEU A 21 6.40 -1.89 16.30
N MET A 22 5.59 -0.83 16.42
CA MET A 22 4.27 -0.79 15.79
C MET A 22 4.38 -0.96 14.28
N PHE A 23 5.31 -0.24 13.64
CA PHE A 23 5.56 -0.38 12.20
C PHE A 23 5.95 -1.82 11.84
N GLN A 24 6.87 -2.44 12.59
CA GLN A 24 7.25 -3.85 12.40
C GLN A 24 6.05 -4.80 12.52
N LYS A 25 5.17 -4.59 13.51
CA LYS A 25 3.95 -5.39 13.69
C LYS A 25 2.98 -5.23 12.52
N VAL A 26 2.81 -4.01 12.00
CA VAL A 26 2.00 -3.74 10.80
C VAL A 26 2.59 -4.42 9.57
N THR A 27 3.91 -4.40 9.39
CA THR A 27 4.61 -5.14 8.32
C THR A 27 4.36 -6.64 8.41
N CYS A 28 4.50 -7.24 9.60
CA CYS A 28 4.16 -8.65 9.83
C CYS A 28 2.70 -8.96 9.52
N GLY A 29 1.76 -8.11 9.95
CA GLY A 29 0.34 -8.27 9.69
C GLY A 29 -0.01 -8.18 8.20
N CYS A 30 0.64 -7.27 7.46
CA CYS A 30 0.46 -7.15 6.02
C CYS A 30 0.95 -8.41 5.28
N ALA A 31 2.16 -8.88 5.60
CA ALA A 31 2.71 -10.10 5.01
C ALA A 31 1.83 -11.32 5.30
N ALA A 32 1.36 -11.45 6.55
CA ALA A 32 0.42 -12.49 6.97
C ALA A 32 -0.89 -12.45 6.17
N GLY A 33 -1.45 -11.26 5.93
CA GLY A 33 -2.67 -11.11 5.12
C GLY A 33 -2.47 -11.55 3.67
N VAL A 34 -1.37 -11.16 3.03
CA VAL A 34 -1.04 -11.56 1.65
C VAL A 34 -0.76 -13.07 1.58
N ALA A 35 -0.01 -13.61 2.54
CA ALA A 35 0.25 -15.04 2.64
C ALA A 35 -1.03 -15.86 2.83
N ALA A 36 -2.00 -15.35 3.61
CA ALA A 36 -3.30 -15.99 3.76
C ALA A 36 -4.15 -15.92 2.48
N ALA A 37 -4.18 -14.76 1.81
CA ALA A 37 -5.02 -14.54 0.63
C ALA A 37 -4.58 -15.36 -0.59
N PHE A 38 -3.27 -15.40 -0.87
CA PHE A 38 -2.71 -16.07 -2.06
C PHE A 38 -2.06 -17.41 -1.76
N ARG A 39 -2.07 -17.87 -0.50
CA ARG A 39 -1.32 -19.05 -0.05
C ARG A 39 0.17 -18.98 -0.39
N ALA A 40 0.71 -17.77 -0.47
CA ALA A 40 2.04 -17.46 -0.96
C ALA A 40 2.89 -16.86 0.19
N PRO A 41 3.51 -17.68 1.07
CA PRO A 41 4.23 -17.17 2.23
C PRO A 41 5.46 -16.36 1.83
N VAL A 42 6.26 -16.81 0.86
CA VAL A 42 7.46 -16.05 0.42
C VAL A 42 7.02 -14.82 -0.36
N GLY A 43 5.99 -14.96 -1.20
CA GLY A 43 5.36 -13.85 -1.91
C GLY A 43 4.86 -12.75 -0.96
N GLY A 44 4.25 -13.12 0.17
CA GLY A 44 3.80 -12.18 1.20
C GLY A 44 4.93 -11.43 1.92
N VAL A 45 6.05 -12.09 2.20
CA VAL A 45 7.24 -11.43 2.76
C VAL A 45 7.81 -10.40 1.78
N LEU A 46 7.94 -10.79 0.51
CA LEU A 46 8.45 -9.91 -0.54
C LEU A 46 7.50 -8.76 -0.82
N PHE A 47 6.19 -8.98 -0.77
CA PHE A 47 5.20 -7.92 -0.87
C PHE A 47 5.38 -6.89 0.25
N ALA A 48 5.53 -7.34 1.49
CA ALA A 48 5.75 -6.43 2.60
C ALA A 48 7.09 -5.68 2.49
N LEU A 49 8.11 -6.31 1.91
CA LEU A 49 9.40 -5.67 1.64
C LEU A 49 9.31 -4.62 0.53
N GLU A 50 8.60 -4.90 -0.55
CA GLU A 50 8.47 -4.04 -1.74
C GLU A 50 7.53 -2.84 -1.46
N GLU A 51 6.36 -3.08 -0.87
CA GLU A 51 5.27 -2.08 -0.78
C GLU A 51 5.15 -1.40 0.60
N VAL A 52 5.46 -2.12 1.70
CA VAL A 52 5.17 -1.61 3.05
C VAL A 52 6.38 -0.93 3.67
N THR A 53 7.59 -1.39 3.36
CA THR A 53 8.81 -0.94 4.04
C THR A 53 9.80 -0.23 3.13
N SER A 54 10.18 1.00 3.49
CA SER A 54 11.31 1.70 2.86
C SER A 54 12.66 1.29 3.43
N TRP A 55 12.67 0.60 4.59
CA TRP A 55 13.89 0.18 5.27
C TRP A 55 13.70 -1.17 5.95
N TRP A 56 14.70 -2.03 5.80
CA TRP A 56 14.67 -3.41 6.25
C TRP A 56 15.82 -3.73 7.19
N ARG A 57 15.52 -4.40 8.31
CA ARG A 57 16.51 -4.97 9.23
C ARG A 57 16.47 -6.50 9.14
N SER A 58 17.60 -7.18 9.22
CA SER A 58 17.66 -8.65 9.13
C SER A 58 16.77 -9.36 10.16
N HIS A 59 16.66 -8.82 11.39
CA HIS A 59 15.74 -9.37 12.39
C HIS A 59 14.25 -9.23 11.98
N LEU A 60 13.89 -8.14 11.29
CA LEU A 60 12.51 -7.98 10.80
C LEU A 60 12.18 -9.06 9.76
N MET A 61 13.15 -9.41 8.90
CA MET A 61 12.99 -10.48 7.92
C MET A 61 12.54 -11.80 8.55
N TRP A 62 13.25 -12.24 9.59
CA TRP A 62 12.94 -13.48 10.28
C TRP A 62 11.57 -13.43 10.96
N ARG A 63 11.19 -12.29 11.54
CA ARG A 63 9.85 -12.12 12.16
C ARG A 63 8.75 -12.22 11.11
N VAL A 64 8.88 -11.52 9.99
CA VAL A 64 7.89 -11.50 8.90
C VAL A 64 7.78 -12.86 8.22
N PHE A 65 8.91 -13.53 7.99
CA PHE A 65 8.96 -14.89 7.46
C PHE A 65 8.30 -15.89 8.40
N PHE A 66 8.66 -15.87 9.69
CA PHE A 66 8.06 -16.74 10.69
C PHE A 66 6.54 -16.54 10.79
N THR A 67 6.06 -15.29 10.83
CA THR A 67 4.61 -15.02 10.88
C THR A 67 3.90 -15.52 9.63
N SER A 68 4.48 -15.36 8.45
CA SER A 68 3.88 -15.82 7.19
C SER A 68 3.84 -17.36 7.11
N ALA A 69 4.90 -18.04 7.57
CA ALA A 69 4.95 -19.49 7.64
C ALA A 69 3.92 -20.06 8.62
N VAL A 70 3.79 -19.48 9.81
CA VAL A 70 2.78 -19.89 10.80
C VAL A 70 1.37 -19.73 10.22
N VAL A 71 1.08 -18.61 9.58
CA VAL A 71 -0.23 -18.37 8.95
C VAL A 71 -0.50 -19.38 7.85
N ALA A 72 0.47 -19.68 6.97
CA ALA A 72 0.30 -20.68 5.93
C ALA A 72 -0.01 -22.08 6.49
N VAL A 73 0.64 -22.49 7.58
CA VAL A 73 0.37 -23.77 8.25
C VAL A 73 -1.02 -23.76 8.90
N VAL A 74 -1.36 -22.72 9.66
CA VAL A 74 -2.64 -22.61 10.36
C VAL A 74 -3.81 -22.61 9.38
N VAL A 75 -3.73 -21.81 8.32
CA VAL A 75 -4.77 -21.76 7.28
C VAL A 75 -4.90 -23.12 6.61
N ARG A 76 -3.79 -23.78 6.24
CA ARG A 76 -3.82 -25.12 5.61
C ARG A 76 -4.44 -26.17 6.54
N SER A 77 -4.06 -26.19 7.82
CA SER A 77 -4.62 -27.14 8.79
C SER A 77 -6.12 -26.89 9.03
N ALA A 78 -6.53 -25.64 9.13
CA ALA A 78 -7.94 -25.27 9.27
C ALA A 78 -8.76 -25.67 8.03
N MET A 79 -8.22 -25.49 6.82
CA MET A 79 -8.87 -25.92 5.59
C MET A 79 -9.02 -27.44 5.51
N ASN A 80 -7.96 -28.19 5.82
CA ASN A 80 -8.04 -29.66 5.84
C ASN A 80 -9.08 -30.15 6.85
N TRP A 81 -9.19 -29.47 8.00
CA TRP A 81 -10.25 -29.72 8.96
C TRP A 81 -11.63 -29.43 8.37
N CYS A 82 -11.79 -28.32 7.67
CA CYS A 82 -13.07 -27.97 7.07
C CYS A 82 -13.49 -28.90 5.92
N ASN A 83 -12.53 -29.38 5.12
CA ASN A 83 -12.76 -30.37 4.07
C ASN A 83 -13.16 -31.75 4.62
N SER A 84 -12.94 -32.02 5.92
CA SER A 84 -13.45 -33.23 6.58
C SER A 84 -14.98 -33.21 6.84
N GLY A 85 -15.70 -32.24 6.27
CA GLY A 85 -17.16 -32.10 6.38
C GLY A 85 -17.64 -31.42 7.67
N LYS A 86 -16.73 -31.10 8.61
CA LYS A 86 -17.06 -30.54 9.92
C LYS A 86 -17.34 -29.02 9.91
N CYS A 87 -17.05 -28.31 8.83
CA CYS A 87 -17.25 -26.86 8.71
C CYS A 87 -18.39 -26.42 7.77
N GLY A 88 -19.18 -27.36 7.21
CA GLY A 88 -20.21 -27.02 6.22
C GLY A 88 -19.62 -26.35 4.98
N HIS A 89 -20.31 -25.33 4.43
CA HIS A 89 -19.91 -24.61 3.21
C HIS A 89 -18.63 -23.76 3.34
N PHE A 90 -18.04 -23.60 4.54
CA PHE A 90 -16.78 -22.88 4.70
C PHE A 90 -15.58 -23.57 4.04
N GLY A 91 -15.67 -24.87 3.74
CA GLY A 91 -14.67 -25.59 2.95
C GLY A 91 -14.87 -25.51 1.43
N ALA A 92 -16.02 -24.99 0.97
CA ALA A 92 -16.39 -24.98 -0.45
C ALA A 92 -15.78 -23.80 -1.23
N GLY A 93 -15.33 -22.75 -0.54
CA GLY A 93 -14.55 -21.66 -1.14
C GLY A 93 -13.06 -21.96 -1.05
N GLY A 94 -12.44 -22.32 -2.17
CA GLY A 94 -10.99 -22.49 -2.23
C GLY A 94 -10.27 -21.14 -2.21
N PHE A 95 -9.23 -21.00 -1.38
CA PHE A 95 -8.23 -19.97 -1.64
C PHE A 95 -7.59 -20.22 -3.01
N ILE A 96 -7.10 -19.15 -3.61
CA ILE A 96 -6.31 -19.10 -4.84
C ILE A 96 -5.19 -20.18 -4.82
N ILE A 97 -5.46 -21.35 -5.40
CA ILE A 97 -4.52 -22.46 -5.56
C ILE A 97 -4.73 -22.98 -6.98
N TRP A 98 -3.71 -22.83 -7.81
CA TRP A 98 -3.79 -23.19 -9.22
C TRP A 98 -2.65 -24.14 -9.52
N ASP A 99 -2.79 -25.39 -9.10
CA ASP A 99 -1.77 -26.39 -9.39
C ASP A 99 -1.83 -26.75 -10.87
N ILE A 100 -0.90 -26.22 -11.66
CA ILE A 100 -0.75 -26.53 -13.10
C ILE A 100 0.17 -27.76 -13.24
N SER A 101 0.05 -28.74 -12.33
CA SER A 101 0.94 -29.90 -12.17
C SER A 101 0.89 -30.93 -13.31
N GLY A 102 0.37 -30.55 -14.47
CA GLY A 102 0.45 -31.30 -15.72
C GLY A 102 0.55 -30.43 -16.96
N GLY A 103 1.04 -29.19 -16.81
CA GLY A 103 1.14 -28.21 -17.89
C GLY A 103 2.45 -28.24 -18.68
N GLN A 104 2.57 -27.35 -19.67
CA GLN A 104 3.73 -27.27 -20.58
C GLN A 104 5.04 -27.04 -19.79
N GLU A 105 5.90 -28.06 -19.72
CA GLU A 105 7.14 -28.00 -18.96
C GLU A 105 8.31 -27.33 -19.72
N ASP A 106 8.26 -27.34 -21.05
CA ASP A 106 9.32 -26.84 -21.93
C ASP A 106 8.78 -25.73 -22.85
N TYR A 107 9.43 -24.57 -22.83
CA TYR A 107 9.13 -23.46 -23.75
C TYR A 107 10.18 -23.39 -24.86
N SER A 108 9.73 -23.13 -26.09
CA SER A 108 10.64 -22.88 -27.22
C SER A 108 11.00 -21.41 -27.34
N TYR A 109 12.17 -21.09 -27.91
CA TYR A 109 12.57 -19.71 -28.21
C TYR A 109 11.55 -18.96 -29.08
N GLN A 110 10.81 -19.66 -29.93
CA GLN A 110 9.76 -19.07 -30.78
C GLN A 110 8.56 -18.53 -29.96
N GLU A 111 8.33 -19.07 -28.77
CA GLU A 111 7.23 -18.65 -27.89
C GLU A 111 7.54 -17.32 -27.17
N LEU A 112 8.81 -16.92 -27.10
CA LEU A 112 9.25 -15.68 -26.44
C LEU A 112 8.62 -14.42 -27.05
N PHE A 113 8.45 -14.41 -28.38
CA PHE A 113 7.90 -13.26 -29.10
C PHE A 113 6.41 -13.03 -28.79
N PRO A 114 5.52 -14.04 -28.89
CA PRO A 114 4.15 -13.93 -28.39
C PRO A 114 4.05 -13.52 -26.91
N MET A 115 4.93 -14.02 -26.04
CA MET A 115 4.94 -13.62 -24.63
C MET A 115 5.29 -12.13 -24.45
N ALA A 116 6.27 -11.62 -25.20
CA ALA A 116 6.60 -10.19 -25.16
C ALA A 116 5.41 -9.33 -25.60
N ILE A 117 4.65 -9.77 -26.62
CA ILE A 117 3.42 -9.08 -27.07
C ILE A 117 2.36 -9.04 -25.95
N ILE A 118 2.17 -10.14 -25.21
CA ILE A 118 1.29 -10.18 -24.04
C ILE A 118 1.71 -9.13 -23.00
N GLY A 119 3.02 -9.01 -22.75
CA GLY A 119 3.58 -7.97 -21.89
C GLY A 119 3.20 -6.56 -22.36
N VAL A 120 3.36 -6.26 -23.65
CA VAL A 120 3.02 -4.95 -24.22
C VAL A 120 1.51 -4.66 -24.11
N ILE A 121 0.66 -5.62 -24.46
CA ILE A 121 -0.80 -5.50 -24.36
C ILE A 121 -1.22 -5.26 -22.90
N GLY A 122 -0.66 -6.02 -21.96
CA GLY A 122 -0.94 -5.86 -20.53
C GLY A 122 -0.49 -4.50 -19.98
N GLY A 123 0.65 -3.98 -20.45
CA GLY A 123 1.13 -2.65 -20.08
C GLY A 123 0.21 -1.54 -20.59
N LEU A 124 -0.21 -1.61 -21.86
CA LEU A 124 -1.13 -0.64 -22.47
C LEU A 124 -2.52 -0.68 -21.81
N LEU A 125 -3.11 -1.88 -21.64
CA LEU A 125 -4.40 -2.04 -20.99
C LEU A 125 -4.36 -1.64 -19.52
N GLY A 126 -3.24 -1.87 -18.82
CA GLY A 126 -3.01 -1.45 -17.44
C GLY A 126 -2.87 0.07 -17.31
N ALA A 127 -2.15 0.73 -18.23
CA ALA A 127 -2.03 2.18 -18.26
C ALA A 127 -3.39 2.85 -18.54
N LEU A 128 -4.14 2.33 -19.52
CA LEU A 128 -5.50 2.78 -19.81
C LEU A 128 -6.43 2.59 -18.60
N PHE A 129 -6.31 1.45 -17.91
CA PHE A 129 -7.11 1.14 -16.72
C PHE A 129 -6.86 2.17 -15.62
N ASN A 130 -5.59 2.49 -15.36
CA ASN A 130 -5.21 3.50 -14.39
C ASN A 130 -5.79 4.88 -14.78
N GLN A 131 -5.65 5.30 -16.03
CA GLN A 131 -6.15 6.60 -16.49
C GLN A 131 -7.67 6.75 -16.34
N LEU A 132 -8.43 5.74 -16.78
CA LEU A 132 -9.88 5.73 -16.69
C LEU A 132 -10.34 5.75 -15.23
N THR A 133 -9.70 4.93 -14.40
CA THR A 133 -9.99 4.86 -12.97
C THR A 133 -9.73 6.18 -12.27
N LEU A 134 -8.65 6.89 -12.64
CA LEU A 134 -8.34 8.21 -12.10
C LEU A 134 -9.36 9.25 -12.54
N TYR A 135 -9.75 9.25 -13.81
CA TYR A 135 -10.79 10.13 -14.33
C TYR A 135 -12.10 9.96 -13.57
N ILE A 136 -12.57 8.72 -13.41
CA ILE A 136 -13.80 8.40 -12.67
C ILE A 136 -13.66 8.80 -11.20
N THR A 137 -12.53 8.50 -10.56
CA THR A 137 -12.30 8.88 -9.16
C THR A 137 -12.31 10.39 -8.96
N LYS A 138 -11.70 11.15 -9.88
CA LYS A 138 -11.70 12.62 -9.86
C LYS A 138 -13.13 13.15 -10.03
N TRP A 139 -13.87 12.63 -11.02
CA TRP A 139 -15.27 12.98 -11.26
C TRP A 139 -16.18 12.68 -10.07
N ARG A 140 -16.05 11.50 -9.44
CA ARG A 140 -16.78 11.14 -8.21
C ARG A 140 -16.54 12.13 -7.09
N ARG A 141 -15.29 12.56 -6.89
CA ARG A 141 -14.95 13.53 -5.84
C ARG A 141 -15.48 14.92 -6.12
N THR A 142 -15.39 15.40 -7.36
CA THR A 142 -15.80 16.77 -7.72
C THR A 142 -17.31 16.93 -7.85
N CYS A 143 -18.00 15.94 -8.41
CA CYS A 143 -19.43 16.01 -8.72
C CYS A 143 -20.31 15.25 -7.71
N LEU A 144 -19.94 14.01 -7.37
CA LEU A 144 -20.82 13.08 -6.64
C LEU A 144 -20.73 13.27 -5.13
N HIS A 145 -19.51 13.33 -4.58
CA HIS A 145 -19.28 13.43 -3.14
C HIS A 145 -19.73 14.78 -2.55
N LYS A 146 -19.85 15.84 -3.37
CA LYS A 146 -20.45 17.12 -2.96
C LYS A 146 -21.93 16.99 -2.59
N LYS A 147 -22.65 16.01 -3.16
CA LYS A 147 -24.09 15.82 -2.97
C LYS A 147 -24.45 14.99 -1.72
N GLY A 148 -23.46 14.58 -0.92
CA GLY A 148 -23.65 13.90 0.37
C GLY A 148 -23.59 12.37 0.32
N LYS A 149 -23.57 11.74 1.50
CA LYS A 149 -23.32 10.28 1.67
C LYS A 149 -24.41 9.38 1.08
N ARG A 150 -25.67 9.84 1.00
CA ARG A 150 -26.78 9.05 0.43
C ARG A 150 -26.55 8.70 -1.05
N VAL A 151 -25.90 9.60 -1.78
CA VAL A 151 -25.59 9.39 -3.20
C VAL A 151 -24.54 8.29 -3.40
N GLN A 152 -23.59 8.13 -2.47
CA GLN A 152 -22.59 7.06 -2.51
C GLN A 152 -23.23 5.67 -2.35
N ILE A 153 -24.23 5.57 -1.46
CA ILE A 153 -24.97 4.32 -1.26
C ILE A 153 -25.81 4.01 -2.50
N PHE A 154 -26.52 5.02 -3.03
CA PHE A 154 -27.32 4.85 -4.25
C PHE A 154 -26.46 4.43 -5.46
N GLU A 155 -25.27 5.02 -5.62
CA GLU A 155 -24.31 4.62 -6.66
C GLU A 155 -23.91 3.15 -6.51
N ALA A 156 -23.56 2.69 -5.31
CA ALA A 156 -23.19 1.29 -5.08
C ALA A 156 -24.35 0.34 -5.40
N CYS A 157 -25.59 0.67 -5.02
CA CYS A 157 -26.78 -0.09 -5.37
C CYS A 157 -27.02 -0.11 -6.89
N LEU A 158 -26.86 1.02 -7.57
CA LEU A 158 -27.03 1.13 -9.01
C LEU A 158 -25.98 0.29 -9.75
N ILE A 159 -24.71 0.34 -9.34
CA ILE A 159 -23.64 -0.47 -9.92
C ILE A 159 -23.96 -1.94 -9.70
N SER A 160 -24.40 -2.35 -8.51
CA SER A 160 -24.80 -3.74 -8.24
C SER A 160 -25.97 -4.19 -9.12
N LEU A 161 -26.95 -3.33 -9.39
CA LEU A 161 -28.07 -3.67 -10.27
C LEU A 161 -27.61 -3.84 -11.71
N VAL A 162 -26.73 -2.94 -12.19
CA VAL A 162 -26.16 -2.99 -13.53
C VAL A 162 -25.27 -4.21 -13.70
N THR A 163 -24.42 -4.53 -12.72
CA THR A 163 -23.57 -5.72 -12.75
C THR A 163 -24.41 -6.99 -12.85
N SER A 164 -25.45 -7.16 -12.01
CA SER A 164 -26.34 -8.31 -12.05
C SER A 164 -27.11 -8.42 -13.37
N THR A 165 -27.58 -7.29 -13.91
CA THR A 165 -28.30 -7.27 -15.19
C THR A 165 -27.39 -7.72 -16.34
N ILE A 166 -26.16 -7.20 -16.39
CA ILE A 166 -25.16 -7.58 -17.40
C ILE A 166 -24.80 -9.05 -17.29
N SER A 167 -24.51 -9.53 -16.08
CA SER A 167 -24.14 -10.94 -15.84
C SER A 167 -25.25 -11.92 -16.18
N PHE A 168 -26.53 -11.53 -16.12
CA PHE A 168 -27.66 -12.39 -16.49
C PHE A 168 -28.01 -12.31 -17.98
N VAL A 169 -28.03 -11.10 -18.57
CA VAL A 169 -28.47 -10.89 -19.96
C VAL A 169 -27.43 -11.36 -20.97
N LEU A 170 -26.13 -11.17 -20.70
CA LEU A 170 -25.08 -11.54 -21.66
C LEU A 170 -25.03 -13.05 -21.93
N PRO A 171 -25.06 -13.94 -20.91
CA PRO A 171 -25.14 -15.38 -21.17
C PRO A 171 -26.39 -15.80 -21.95
N LEU A 172 -27.54 -15.15 -21.72
CA LEU A 172 -28.79 -15.47 -22.42
C LEU A 172 -28.72 -15.23 -23.94
N LEU A 173 -27.94 -14.23 -24.37
CA LEU A 173 -27.78 -13.88 -25.78
C LEU A 173 -26.81 -14.80 -26.54
N ARG A 174 -26.09 -15.69 -25.85
CA ARG A 174 -25.10 -16.59 -26.46
C ARG A 174 -25.71 -17.96 -26.75
N LYS A 175 -25.28 -18.53 -27.88
CA LYS A 175 -25.61 -19.90 -28.28
C LYS A 175 -24.79 -20.88 -27.45
N CYS A 176 -25.39 -22.01 -27.11
CA CYS A 176 -24.70 -23.06 -26.38
C CYS A 176 -23.67 -23.78 -27.23
N SER A 177 -22.62 -24.26 -26.58
CA SER A 177 -21.53 -25.05 -27.16
C SER A 177 -21.70 -26.52 -26.76
N PRO A 178 -21.39 -27.47 -27.64
CA PRO A 178 -21.42 -28.88 -27.30
C PRO A 178 -20.29 -29.23 -26.32
N CYS A 179 -20.57 -30.10 -25.35
CA CYS A 179 -19.56 -30.61 -24.43
C CYS A 179 -18.36 -31.22 -25.19
N PRO A 180 -17.11 -30.88 -24.84
CA PRO A 180 -15.94 -31.55 -25.40
C PRO A 180 -16.00 -33.05 -25.05
N LYS A 181 -15.50 -33.90 -25.95
CA LYS A 181 -15.38 -35.33 -25.68
C LYS A 181 -14.27 -35.53 -24.66
N LEU A 182 -14.62 -35.54 -23.38
CA LEU A 182 -13.66 -35.84 -22.32
C LEU A 182 -13.17 -37.27 -22.45
N GLU A 183 -11.85 -37.46 -22.35
CA GLU A 183 -11.27 -38.78 -22.11
C GLU A 183 -11.80 -39.31 -20.77
N THR A 184 -12.22 -40.58 -20.76
CA THR A 184 -12.96 -41.28 -19.70
C THR A 184 -12.30 -41.31 -18.30
N ASN A 185 -11.13 -40.66 -18.13
CA ASN A 185 -10.30 -40.70 -16.92
C ASN A 185 -10.17 -39.38 -16.16
N SER A 186 -10.70 -38.26 -16.67
CA SER A 186 -10.84 -37.02 -15.87
C SER A 186 -12.27 -36.98 -15.35
N GLY A 187 -12.49 -37.17 -14.04
CA GLY A 187 -13.80 -37.23 -13.38
C GLY A 187 -14.61 -35.92 -13.39
N ILE A 188 -14.68 -35.25 -14.54
CA ILE A 188 -15.43 -34.03 -14.79
C ILE A 188 -16.62 -34.42 -15.66
N GLU A 189 -17.81 -34.45 -15.08
CA GLU A 189 -19.06 -34.69 -15.82
C GLU A 189 -19.51 -33.39 -16.50
N CYS A 190 -19.89 -33.46 -17.78
CA CYS A 190 -20.43 -32.33 -18.55
C CYS A 190 -21.86 -32.67 -19.01
N PRO A 191 -22.88 -31.86 -18.68
CA PRO A 191 -22.88 -30.68 -17.80
C PRO A 191 -22.91 -31.04 -16.30
N HIS A 192 -22.43 -30.14 -15.43
CA HIS A 192 -22.62 -30.30 -13.98
C HIS A 192 -24.11 -30.21 -13.60
N PRO A 193 -24.54 -30.95 -12.55
CA PRO A 193 -25.92 -30.88 -12.08
C PRO A 193 -26.30 -29.46 -11.62
N PRO A 194 -27.57 -29.06 -11.75
CA PRO A 194 -28.02 -27.73 -11.36
C PRO A 194 -27.83 -27.52 -9.85
N GLY A 195 -27.11 -26.46 -9.47
CA GLY A 195 -26.83 -26.10 -8.08
C GLY A 195 -25.44 -26.50 -7.57
N THR A 196 -24.57 -27.07 -8.40
CA THR A 196 -23.15 -27.25 -8.10
C THR A 196 -22.28 -26.26 -8.87
N ASP A 197 -21.37 -25.58 -8.17
CA ASP A 197 -20.36 -24.68 -8.74
C ASP A 197 -19.25 -25.52 -9.41
N GLY A 198 -18.80 -25.14 -10.61
CA GLY A 198 -17.84 -25.93 -11.39
C GLY A 198 -17.84 -25.65 -12.90
N ASN A 199 -17.09 -26.43 -13.66
CA ASN A 199 -16.89 -26.24 -15.10
C ASN A 199 -18.13 -26.68 -15.90
N PHE A 200 -18.40 -26.06 -17.05
CA PHE A 200 -19.51 -26.44 -17.94
C PHE A 200 -20.91 -26.23 -17.34
N VAL A 201 -21.24 -24.98 -17.03
CA VAL A 201 -22.58 -24.60 -16.54
C VAL A 201 -23.61 -24.64 -17.68
N ASN A 202 -24.68 -25.42 -17.49
CA ASN A 202 -25.84 -25.39 -18.37
C ASN A 202 -26.75 -24.22 -17.99
N PHE A 203 -26.83 -23.21 -18.86
CA PHE A 203 -27.70 -22.05 -18.70
C PHE A 203 -28.58 -21.89 -19.94
N TYR A 204 -29.86 -22.26 -19.82
CA TYR A 204 -30.86 -22.20 -20.91
C TYR A 204 -30.45 -22.93 -22.21
N CYS A 205 -29.68 -24.02 -22.11
CA CYS A 205 -29.42 -24.88 -23.25
C CYS A 205 -30.52 -25.92 -23.44
N SER A 206 -30.83 -26.23 -24.70
CA SER A 206 -31.98 -27.08 -25.06
C SER A 206 -31.65 -28.57 -25.01
N GLN A 207 -30.36 -28.93 -25.07
CA GLN A 207 -29.90 -30.32 -25.16
C GLN A 207 -29.10 -30.72 -23.91
N ASP A 208 -29.22 -31.99 -23.50
CA ASP A 208 -28.58 -32.56 -22.29
C ASP A 208 -27.04 -32.64 -22.34
N ARG A 209 -26.40 -32.23 -23.43
CA ARG A 209 -24.93 -32.23 -23.62
C ARG A 209 -24.37 -30.91 -24.15
N GLU A 210 -25.07 -29.82 -23.85
CA GLU A 210 -24.66 -28.47 -24.19
C GLU A 210 -24.39 -27.66 -22.93
N TYR A 211 -23.42 -26.76 -23.02
CA TYR A 211 -23.11 -25.80 -21.96
C TYR A 211 -22.97 -24.40 -22.55
N ASN A 212 -23.11 -23.39 -21.70
CA ASN A 212 -22.90 -22.01 -22.09
C ASN A 212 -21.55 -21.53 -21.55
N ASP A 213 -20.62 -21.25 -22.48
CA ASP A 213 -19.24 -20.89 -22.14
C ASP A 213 -19.16 -19.55 -21.39
N LEU A 214 -20.00 -18.57 -21.75
CA LEU A 214 -20.07 -17.28 -21.08
C LEU A 214 -20.74 -17.38 -19.70
N ALA A 215 -21.76 -18.22 -19.57
CA ALA A 215 -22.41 -18.52 -18.28
C ALA A 215 -21.41 -19.16 -17.30
N THR A 216 -20.55 -20.04 -17.80
CA THR A 216 -19.52 -20.72 -17.00
C THR A 216 -18.53 -19.73 -16.38
N ILE A 217 -18.25 -18.58 -17.02
CA ILE A 217 -17.35 -17.56 -16.45
C ILE A 217 -18.11 -16.62 -15.48
N PHE A 218 -19.35 -16.24 -15.77
CA PHE A 218 -20.11 -15.27 -14.96
C PHE A 218 -20.77 -15.85 -13.70
N PHE A 219 -21.23 -17.11 -13.75
CA PHE A 219 -21.97 -17.72 -12.62
C PHE A 219 -21.09 -18.51 -11.66
N ASN A 220 -19.84 -18.81 -12.02
CA ASN A 220 -18.89 -19.40 -11.09
C ASN A 220 -18.33 -18.34 -10.12
N THR A 221 -17.82 -18.81 -9.00
CA THR A 221 -17.00 -17.97 -8.12
C THR A 221 -15.79 -17.43 -8.90
N GLN A 222 -15.29 -16.25 -8.54
CA GLN A 222 -14.14 -15.67 -9.25
C GLN A 222 -12.91 -16.57 -9.15
N ASP A 223 -12.73 -17.25 -8.03
CA ASP A 223 -11.62 -18.18 -7.81
C ASP A 223 -11.71 -19.41 -8.73
N ASP A 224 -12.91 -20.00 -8.88
CA ASP A 224 -13.14 -21.13 -9.78
C ASP A 224 -13.06 -20.69 -11.25
N ALA A 225 -13.59 -19.51 -11.60
CA ALA A 225 -13.47 -18.95 -12.94
C ALA A 225 -12.00 -18.75 -13.34
N ILE A 226 -11.16 -18.24 -12.43
CA ILE A 226 -9.72 -18.12 -12.67
C ILE A 226 -9.06 -19.50 -12.80
N ARG A 227 -9.40 -20.44 -11.90
CA ARG A 227 -8.90 -21.82 -11.97
C ARG A 227 -9.23 -22.46 -13.32
N ASN A 228 -10.43 -22.21 -13.84
CA ASN A 228 -10.88 -22.73 -15.14
C ASN A 228 -10.16 -22.08 -16.30
N LEU A 229 -9.89 -20.77 -16.21
CA LEU A 229 -9.10 -20.03 -17.18
C LEU A 229 -7.64 -20.50 -17.23
N PHE A 230 -7.06 -20.90 -16.09
CA PHE A 230 -5.70 -21.44 -15.98
C PHE A 230 -5.59 -22.95 -16.20
N SER A 231 -6.72 -23.67 -16.22
CA SER A 231 -6.75 -25.12 -16.35
C SER A 231 -6.00 -25.59 -17.59
N ALA A 232 -5.12 -26.57 -17.41
CA ALA A 232 -4.41 -27.22 -18.49
C ALA A 232 -5.30 -28.25 -19.19
N LYS A 233 -5.00 -28.54 -20.47
CA LYS A 233 -5.66 -29.58 -21.28
C LYS A 233 -7.15 -29.36 -21.60
N THR A 234 -7.69 -28.16 -21.41
CA THR A 234 -9.05 -27.83 -21.87
C THR A 234 -9.03 -27.14 -23.25
N PHE A 235 -8.71 -27.92 -24.28
CA PHE A 235 -8.74 -27.44 -25.67
C PHE A 235 -10.16 -27.02 -26.06
N HIS A 236 -10.31 -25.78 -26.56
CA HIS A 236 -11.57 -25.24 -27.07
C HIS A 236 -12.75 -25.19 -26.07
N GLU A 237 -12.49 -25.13 -24.77
CA GLU A 237 -13.53 -24.92 -23.74
C GLU A 237 -14.24 -23.56 -23.88
N TYR A 238 -13.54 -22.55 -24.40
CA TYR A 238 -14.07 -21.20 -24.56
C TYR A 238 -14.00 -20.74 -26.02
N SER A 239 -15.08 -20.13 -26.49
CA SER A 239 -15.07 -19.43 -27.78
C SER A 239 -14.34 -18.09 -27.66
N ALA A 240 -13.53 -17.74 -28.67
CA ALA A 240 -12.84 -16.45 -28.71
C ALA A 240 -13.81 -15.26 -28.60
N GLN A 241 -15.01 -15.38 -29.18
CA GLN A 241 -16.01 -14.32 -29.10
C GLN A 241 -16.59 -14.17 -27.68
N SER A 242 -16.74 -15.27 -26.93
CA SER A 242 -17.24 -15.22 -25.55
C SER A 242 -16.19 -14.59 -24.62
N LEU A 243 -14.92 -14.93 -24.80
CA LEU A 243 -13.80 -14.31 -24.06
C LEU A 243 -13.65 -12.81 -24.38
N ILE A 244 -13.80 -12.39 -25.64
CA ILE A 244 -13.78 -10.96 -26.01
C ILE A 244 -14.96 -10.22 -25.36
N THR A 245 -16.17 -10.79 -25.43
CA THR A 245 -17.36 -10.19 -24.82
C THR A 245 -17.19 -10.05 -23.31
N PHE A 246 -16.69 -11.09 -22.66
CA PHE A 246 -16.37 -11.07 -21.23
C PHE A 246 -15.30 -10.02 -20.89
N LEU A 247 -14.17 -10.01 -21.60
CA LEU A 247 -13.07 -9.08 -21.38
C LEU A 247 -13.54 -7.63 -21.42
N VAL A 248 -14.25 -7.25 -22.49
CA VAL A 248 -14.72 -5.86 -22.67
C VAL A 248 -15.65 -5.46 -21.54
N MET A 249 -16.66 -6.28 -21.25
CA MET A 249 -17.68 -5.95 -20.26
C MET A 249 -17.13 -5.96 -18.84
N PHE A 250 -16.33 -6.97 -18.49
CA PHE A 250 -15.72 -7.08 -17.18
C PHE A 250 -14.67 -6.00 -16.94
N TYR A 251 -13.91 -5.59 -17.97
CA TYR A 251 -12.97 -4.47 -17.88
C TYR A 251 -13.68 -3.16 -17.53
N PHE A 252 -14.75 -2.80 -18.25
CA PHE A 252 -15.53 -1.60 -17.94
C PHE A 252 -16.18 -1.67 -16.55
N LEU A 253 -16.69 -2.84 -16.18
CA LEU A 253 -17.28 -3.05 -14.86
C LEU A 253 -16.26 -2.88 -13.74
N ALA A 254 -15.04 -3.40 -13.91
CA ALA A 254 -13.95 -3.24 -12.95
C ALA A 254 -13.54 -1.77 -12.79
N VAL A 255 -13.43 -1.03 -13.90
CA VAL A 255 -13.14 0.41 -13.91
C VAL A 255 -14.20 1.21 -13.15
N VAL A 256 -15.49 0.93 -13.37
CA VAL A 256 -16.59 1.62 -12.68
C VAL A 256 -16.67 1.20 -11.21
N THR A 257 -16.50 -0.08 -10.90
CA THR A 257 -16.63 -0.59 -9.52
C THR A 257 -15.51 -0.08 -8.62
N PHE A 258 -14.31 0.11 -9.17
CA PHE A 258 -13.17 0.62 -8.41
C PHE A 258 -13.39 2.07 -7.99
N GLY A 259 -13.23 2.35 -6.68
CA GLY A 259 -13.42 3.69 -6.10
C GLY A 259 -14.83 3.99 -5.63
N THR A 260 -15.73 3.01 -5.66
CA THR A 260 -17.00 3.05 -4.93
C THR A 260 -16.77 3.01 -3.41
N ALA A 261 -17.77 3.40 -2.63
CA ALA A 261 -17.69 3.44 -1.16
C ALA A 261 -17.86 2.06 -0.50
N VAL A 262 -17.24 1.02 -1.06
CA VAL A 262 -17.31 -0.38 -0.60
C VAL A 262 -15.89 -0.93 -0.41
N PRO A 263 -15.61 -1.70 0.66
CA PRO A 263 -14.33 -2.39 0.80
C PRO A 263 -14.22 -3.47 -0.28
N ALA A 264 -13.32 -3.28 -1.25
CA ALA A 264 -13.08 -4.21 -2.35
C ALA A 264 -11.58 -4.35 -2.66
N GLY A 265 -11.19 -5.50 -3.19
CA GLY A 265 -9.83 -5.79 -3.65
C GLY A 265 -9.70 -5.68 -5.17
N GLN A 266 -8.53 -5.26 -5.65
CA GLN A 266 -8.26 -5.09 -7.09
C GLN A 266 -7.46 -6.24 -7.71
N PHE A 267 -6.85 -7.11 -6.88
CA PHE A 267 -6.03 -8.22 -7.36
C PHE A 267 -6.84 -9.22 -8.19
N VAL A 268 -7.95 -9.75 -7.63
CA VAL A 268 -8.76 -10.79 -8.31
C VAL A 268 -9.34 -10.29 -9.64
N PRO A 269 -9.97 -9.10 -9.73
CA PRO A 269 -10.40 -8.57 -11.03
C PRO A 269 -9.26 -8.38 -12.03
N GLY A 270 -8.08 -7.95 -11.55
CA GLY A 270 -6.90 -7.82 -12.40
C GLY A 270 -6.40 -9.15 -12.96
N ILE A 271 -6.41 -10.22 -12.15
CA ILE A 271 -6.07 -11.58 -12.58
C ILE A 271 -7.06 -12.06 -13.64
N MET A 272 -8.37 -11.83 -13.47
CA MET A 272 -9.40 -12.22 -14.45
C MET A 272 -9.29 -11.47 -15.79
N ILE A 273 -9.09 -10.16 -15.75
CA ILE A 273 -8.87 -9.36 -16.98
C ILE A 273 -7.62 -9.88 -17.69
N GLY A 274 -6.54 -10.10 -16.94
CA GLY A 274 -5.30 -10.62 -17.48
C GLY A 274 -5.40 -12.02 -18.08
N SER A 275 -6.06 -12.93 -17.39
CA SER A 275 -6.20 -14.32 -17.81
C SER A 275 -7.06 -14.47 -19.06
N THR A 276 -8.08 -13.64 -19.21
CA THR A 276 -8.98 -13.68 -20.38
C THR A 276 -8.29 -13.24 -21.67
N TYR A 277 -7.58 -12.11 -21.69
CA TYR A 277 -6.82 -11.75 -22.91
C TYR A 277 -5.57 -12.62 -23.10
N GLY A 278 -4.94 -13.08 -22.00
CA GLY A 278 -3.84 -14.03 -22.09
C GLY A 278 -4.26 -15.32 -22.79
N ARG A 279 -5.43 -15.87 -22.40
CA ARG A 279 -6.01 -17.05 -23.04
C ARG A 279 -6.38 -16.79 -24.50
N LEU A 280 -6.95 -15.63 -24.82
CA LEU A 280 -7.24 -15.22 -26.21
C LEU A 280 -5.98 -15.22 -27.09
N VAL A 281 -4.86 -14.68 -26.58
CA VAL A 281 -3.58 -14.72 -27.30
C VAL A 281 -3.08 -16.16 -27.41
N GLY A 282 -3.20 -16.97 -26.35
CA GLY A 282 -2.87 -18.40 -26.37
C GLY A 282 -3.61 -19.15 -27.48
N MET A 283 -4.92 -18.94 -27.63
CA MET A 283 -5.73 -19.55 -28.70
C MET A 283 -5.23 -19.13 -30.10
N PHE A 284 -4.83 -17.87 -30.26
CA PHE A 284 -4.27 -17.38 -31.53
C PHE A 284 -2.91 -18.03 -31.84
N VAL A 285 -2.05 -18.17 -30.83
CA VAL A 285 -0.73 -18.81 -30.94
C VAL A 285 -0.86 -20.29 -31.30
N VAL A 286 -1.77 -21.03 -30.65
CA VAL A 286 -2.04 -22.45 -30.96
C VAL A 286 -2.47 -22.59 -32.43
N LYS A 287 -3.35 -21.71 -32.91
CA LYS A 287 -3.81 -21.70 -34.31
C LYS A 287 -2.68 -21.39 -35.30
N PHE A 288 -1.76 -20.50 -34.93
CA PHE A 288 -0.66 -20.05 -35.80
C PHE A 288 0.48 -21.07 -35.88
N TYR A 289 0.95 -21.58 -34.74
CA TYR A 289 2.11 -22.48 -34.69
C TYR A 289 1.75 -23.97 -34.88
N LYS A 290 0.46 -24.34 -34.86
CA LYS A 290 -0.05 -25.72 -35.07
C LYS A 290 0.70 -26.81 -34.27
N LYS A 291 1.28 -26.44 -33.12
CA LYS A 291 2.09 -27.32 -32.29
C LYS A 291 1.24 -27.87 -31.15
N LEU A 292 1.22 -29.19 -31.00
CA LEU A 292 0.39 -29.91 -30.02
C LEU A 292 0.78 -29.67 -28.54
N ASN A 293 1.95 -29.06 -28.28
CA ASN A 293 2.47 -28.89 -26.92
C ASN A 293 2.26 -27.49 -26.34
N ILE A 294 1.58 -26.58 -27.05
CA ILE A 294 1.30 -25.23 -26.56
C ILE A 294 -0.01 -25.25 -25.78
N GLU A 295 0.05 -24.89 -24.49
CA GLU A 295 -1.13 -24.87 -23.64
C GLU A 295 -1.68 -23.45 -23.44
N GLU A 296 -2.98 -23.28 -23.69
CA GLU A 296 -3.69 -22.00 -23.58
C GLU A 296 -3.67 -21.43 -22.14
N GLY A 297 -3.70 -22.30 -21.13
CA GLY A 297 -3.68 -21.94 -19.71
C GLY A 297 -2.39 -21.22 -19.27
N THR A 298 -1.24 -21.60 -19.84
CA THR A 298 0.05 -20.93 -19.57
C THR A 298 0.04 -19.49 -20.06
N TYR A 299 -0.58 -19.23 -21.22
CA TYR A 299 -0.73 -17.87 -21.75
C TYR A 299 -1.73 -17.04 -20.94
N ALA A 300 -2.78 -17.68 -20.40
CA ALA A 300 -3.70 -17.05 -19.46
C ALA A 300 -2.96 -16.60 -18.19
N LEU A 301 -2.11 -17.44 -17.62
CA LEU A 301 -1.28 -17.10 -16.46
C LEU A 301 -0.34 -15.91 -16.74
N LEU A 302 0.32 -15.92 -17.89
CA LEU A 302 1.22 -14.83 -18.30
C LEU A 302 0.45 -13.52 -18.54
N GLY A 303 -0.76 -13.61 -19.09
CA GLY A 303 -1.68 -12.47 -19.23
C GLY A 303 -2.12 -11.89 -17.87
N ALA A 304 -2.41 -12.74 -16.89
CA ALA A 304 -2.68 -12.32 -15.51
C ALA A 304 -1.50 -11.56 -14.91
N ALA A 305 -0.29 -12.08 -15.08
CA ALA A 305 0.92 -11.43 -14.63
C ALA A 305 1.14 -10.08 -15.33
N SER A 306 1.04 -10.00 -16.67
CA SER A 306 1.23 -8.74 -17.40
C SER A 306 0.24 -7.67 -17.01
N PHE A 307 -1.05 -7.98 -16.81
CA PHE A 307 -2.02 -6.95 -16.44
C PHE A 307 -1.75 -6.37 -15.04
N LEU A 308 -1.48 -7.25 -14.07
CA LEU A 308 -1.15 -6.82 -12.70
C LEU A 308 0.17 -6.03 -12.66
N GLY A 309 1.19 -6.47 -13.40
CA GLY A 309 2.43 -5.72 -13.55
C GLY A 309 2.23 -4.35 -14.21
N GLY A 310 1.33 -4.24 -15.18
CA GLY A 310 1.05 -2.99 -15.91
C GLY A 310 0.21 -1.99 -15.10
N SER A 311 -0.80 -2.45 -14.35
CA SER A 311 -1.67 -1.59 -13.54
C SER A 311 -1.06 -1.26 -12.16
N MET A 312 -0.53 -2.27 -11.45
CA MET A 312 -0.03 -2.10 -10.07
C MET A 312 1.47 -1.79 -9.98
N ARG A 313 2.27 -2.06 -11.02
CA ARG A 313 3.75 -1.82 -11.08
C ARG A 313 4.61 -2.60 -10.09
N MET A 314 4.01 -3.60 -9.44
CA MET A 314 4.70 -4.58 -8.60
C MET A 314 5.46 -5.59 -9.45
N THR A 315 6.70 -5.92 -9.08
CA THR A 315 7.53 -6.85 -9.87
C THR A 315 7.90 -8.12 -9.13
N VAL A 316 8.77 -8.02 -8.11
CA VAL A 316 9.41 -9.20 -7.51
C VAL A 316 8.41 -9.98 -6.67
N SER A 317 7.64 -9.29 -5.84
CA SER A 317 6.59 -9.92 -5.02
C SER A 317 5.55 -10.63 -5.86
N LEU A 318 5.01 -9.95 -6.88
CA LEU A 318 4.00 -10.50 -7.78
C LEU A 318 4.50 -11.73 -8.54
N CYS A 319 5.75 -11.71 -8.99
CA CYS A 319 6.36 -12.85 -9.68
C CYS A 319 6.41 -14.09 -8.77
N VAL A 320 6.88 -13.93 -7.53
CA VAL A 320 6.94 -15.03 -6.56
C VAL A 320 5.55 -15.49 -6.14
N ILE A 321 4.59 -14.57 -5.94
CA ILE A 321 3.19 -14.92 -5.67
C ILE A 321 2.66 -15.81 -6.80
N MET A 322 2.83 -15.40 -8.06
CA MET A 322 2.31 -16.14 -9.21
C MET A 322 2.96 -17.52 -9.34
N VAL A 323 4.24 -17.65 -9.00
CA VAL A 323 4.97 -18.93 -9.02
C VAL A 323 4.57 -19.84 -7.84
N GLU A 324 4.38 -19.30 -6.64
CA GLU A 324 3.93 -20.08 -5.48
C GLU A 324 2.52 -20.62 -5.69
N ILE A 325 1.64 -19.84 -6.33
CA ILE A 325 0.28 -20.31 -6.62
C ILE A 325 0.27 -21.37 -7.73
N THR A 326 1.11 -21.22 -8.76
CA THR A 326 1.17 -22.16 -9.89
C THR A 326 1.93 -23.44 -9.57
N ASN A 327 2.76 -23.41 -8.51
CA ASN A 327 3.60 -24.50 -8.08
C ASN A 327 4.58 -24.99 -9.19
N ASN A 328 4.93 -24.11 -10.14
CA ASN A 328 5.83 -24.43 -11.23
C ASN A 328 6.95 -23.39 -11.36
N LEU A 329 8.11 -23.72 -10.77
CA LEU A 329 9.29 -22.85 -10.79
C LEU A 329 9.88 -22.65 -12.20
N LYS A 330 9.61 -23.55 -13.16
CA LYS A 330 10.13 -23.44 -14.53
C LYS A 330 9.52 -22.25 -15.29
N LEU A 331 8.32 -21.79 -14.91
CA LEU A 331 7.64 -20.63 -15.50
C LEU A 331 8.19 -19.28 -15.00
N LEU A 332 9.04 -19.28 -13.97
CA LEU A 332 9.57 -18.07 -13.35
C LEU A 332 10.22 -17.10 -14.36
N PRO A 333 11.13 -17.52 -15.26
CA PRO A 333 11.77 -16.60 -16.20
C PRO A 333 10.78 -15.95 -17.18
N LEU A 334 9.75 -16.69 -17.61
CA LEU A 334 8.71 -16.20 -18.51
C LEU A 334 7.85 -15.14 -17.83
N ILE A 335 7.41 -15.42 -16.59
CA ILE A 335 6.64 -14.47 -15.78
C ILE A 335 7.47 -13.20 -15.55
N MET A 336 8.76 -13.33 -15.21
CA MET A 336 9.65 -12.18 -15.01
C MET A 336 9.76 -11.32 -16.27
N LEU A 337 9.98 -11.92 -17.44
CA LEU A 337 10.10 -11.19 -18.69
C LEU A 337 8.83 -10.40 -19.00
N VAL A 338 7.68 -11.07 -18.96
CA VAL A 338 6.37 -10.48 -19.26
C VAL A 338 6.04 -9.34 -18.29
N LEU A 339 6.34 -9.51 -17.00
CA LEU A 339 6.18 -8.47 -15.98
C LEU A 339 7.07 -7.25 -16.23
N LEU A 340 8.35 -7.45 -16.57
CA LEU A 340 9.28 -6.36 -16.84
C LEU A 340 8.89 -5.56 -18.07
N VAL A 341 8.48 -6.23 -19.15
CA VAL A 341 7.99 -5.57 -20.37
C VAL A 341 6.71 -4.78 -20.07
N SER A 342 5.74 -5.39 -19.38
CA SER A 342 4.48 -4.73 -19.04
C SER A 342 4.70 -3.51 -18.14
N LYS A 343 5.56 -3.64 -17.13
CA LYS A 343 5.95 -2.51 -16.26
C LYS A 343 6.60 -1.39 -17.05
N ALA A 344 7.57 -1.69 -17.91
CA ALA A 344 8.28 -0.68 -18.70
C ALA A 344 7.32 0.09 -19.63
N VAL A 345 6.38 -0.63 -20.27
CA VAL A 345 5.34 -0.01 -21.09
C VAL A 345 4.40 0.84 -20.24
N GLY A 346 4.01 0.36 -19.06
CA GLY A 346 3.18 1.14 -18.14
C GLY A 346 3.89 2.42 -17.65
N ASP A 347 5.14 2.31 -17.20
CA ASP A 347 5.96 3.40 -16.64
C ASP A 347 6.12 4.55 -17.64
N PHE A 348 6.02 4.27 -18.94
CA PHE A 348 6.05 5.29 -19.98
C PHE A 348 4.81 6.21 -19.98
N PHE A 349 3.63 5.70 -19.60
CA PHE A 349 2.37 6.46 -19.66
C PHE A 349 1.99 7.09 -18.32
N ASN A 350 1.82 6.27 -17.29
CA ASN A 350 1.23 6.68 -16.00
C ASN A 350 1.99 6.05 -14.82
N GLU A 351 1.76 6.52 -13.60
CA GLU A 351 2.22 5.85 -12.37
C GLU A 351 1.33 4.64 -12.02
N GLY A 352 1.75 3.88 -11.00
CA GLY A 352 1.00 2.73 -10.50
C GLY A 352 -0.33 3.16 -9.84
N LEU A 353 -1.33 2.27 -9.89
CA LEU A 353 -2.67 2.54 -9.38
C LEU A 353 -2.67 2.99 -7.90
N TYR A 354 -1.86 2.35 -7.05
CA TYR A 354 -1.80 2.65 -5.62
C TYR A 354 -1.16 4.00 -5.30
N GLU A 355 -0.11 4.38 -6.02
CA GLU A 355 0.57 5.68 -5.87
C GLU A 355 -0.37 6.82 -6.24
N GLU A 356 -1.06 6.70 -7.37
CA GLU A 356 -2.01 7.71 -7.84
C GLU A 356 -3.21 7.87 -6.89
N GLN A 357 -3.73 6.77 -6.34
CA GLN A 357 -4.80 6.85 -5.33
C GLN A 357 -4.33 7.47 -4.02
N ALA A 358 -3.08 7.22 -3.61
CA ALA A 358 -2.49 7.86 -2.44
C ALA A 358 -2.32 9.37 -2.65
N ARG A 359 -1.84 9.78 -3.83
CA ARG A 359 -1.71 11.18 -4.25
C ARG A 359 -3.07 11.88 -4.29
N LEU A 360 -4.08 11.26 -4.90
CA LEU A 360 -5.44 11.79 -4.89
C LEU A 360 -5.97 11.99 -3.47
N ARG A 361 -5.71 11.06 -2.53
CA ARG A 361 -6.10 11.22 -1.10
C ARG A 361 -5.30 12.29 -0.35
N GLY A 362 -4.31 12.93 -0.97
CA GLY A 362 -3.46 13.93 -0.34
C GLY A 362 -2.56 13.33 0.74
N ILE A 363 -2.22 12.05 0.63
CA ILE A 363 -1.30 11.41 1.58
C ILE A 363 0.12 11.84 1.20
N PRO A 364 0.87 12.49 2.11
CA PRO A 364 2.23 12.94 1.85
C PRO A 364 3.20 11.75 1.85
N LEU A 365 3.29 11.03 0.73
CA LEU A 365 4.17 9.88 0.51
C LEU A 365 5.47 10.34 -0.18
N LEU A 366 6.61 9.86 0.32
CA LEU A 366 7.91 10.12 -0.29
C LEU A 366 8.24 8.98 -1.27
N ASP A 367 8.40 9.33 -2.54
CA ASP A 367 8.73 8.42 -3.65
C ASP A 367 10.03 7.64 -3.43
N SER A 368 10.18 6.56 -4.20
CA SER A 368 11.33 5.68 -4.05
C SER A 368 12.68 6.33 -4.40
N ARG A 369 12.64 7.28 -5.33
CA ARG A 369 13.81 8.00 -5.85
C ARG A 369 13.59 9.50 -5.64
N PRO A 370 14.65 10.26 -5.31
CA PRO A 370 14.55 11.72 -5.29
C PRO A 370 14.28 12.24 -6.70
N LYS A 371 13.49 13.32 -6.80
CA LYS A 371 13.27 14.02 -8.08
C LYS A 371 14.59 14.57 -8.61
N GLN A 372 14.72 14.65 -9.93
CA GLN A 372 15.97 15.09 -10.56
C GLN A 372 16.36 16.52 -10.16
N VAL A 373 15.38 17.41 -9.97
CA VAL A 373 15.56 18.79 -9.52
C VAL A 373 16.28 18.86 -8.15
N MET A 374 16.04 17.89 -7.26
CA MET A 374 16.66 17.83 -5.93
C MET A 374 18.17 17.59 -5.97
N ARG A 375 18.72 17.19 -7.13
CA ARG A 375 20.18 17.07 -7.30
C ARG A 375 20.87 18.43 -7.40
N ASN A 376 20.16 19.44 -7.92
CA ASN A 376 20.67 20.78 -8.17
C ASN A 376 20.31 21.77 -7.05
N MET A 377 19.51 21.35 -6.07
CA MET A 377 19.14 22.15 -4.90
C MET A 377 19.96 21.73 -3.68
N ASN A 378 20.28 22.70 -2.83
CA ASN A 378 20.95 22.45 -1.56
C ASN A 378 19.96 22.42 -0.38
N ALA A 379 20.39 21.87 0.75
CA ALA A 379 19.60 21.85 1.98
C ALA A 379 19.20 23.26 2.45
N ARG A 380 20.06 24.26 2.19
CA ARG A 380 19.77 25.67 2.46
C ARG A 380 18.56 26.20 1.69
N ASP A 381 18.44 25.83 0.42
CA ASP A 381 17.36 26.32 -0.45
C ASP A 381 16.00 25.79 0.01
N ALA A 382 15.97 24.53 0.47
CA ALA A 382 14.77 23.91 1.02
C ALA A 382 14.26 24.60 2.31
N CYS A 383 15.15 25.25 3.07
CA CYS A 383 14.81 25.92 4.33
C CYS A 383 14.63 27.44 4.22
N LYS A 384 14.82 28.05 3.04
CA LYS A 384 14.94 29.51 2.88
C LYS A 384 13.74 30.32 3.40
N ASN A 385 12.54 29.75 3.37
CA ASN A 385 11.30 30.42 3.77
C ASN A 385 10.84 30.07 5.21
N GLN A 386 11.63 29.30 5.95
CA GLN A 386 11.23 28.80 7.27
C GLN A 386 11.90 29.56 8.40
N LYS A 387 11.11 30.09 9.34
CA LYS A 387 11.60 30.58 10.63
C LYS A 387 11.54 29.44 11.64
N VAL A 388 12.71 28.96 12.07
CA VAL A 388 12.80 27.89 13.06
C VAL A 388 12.55 28.46 14.46
N VAL A 389 11.54 27.93 15.15
CA VAL A 389 11.25 28.27 16.55
C VAL A 389 12.08 27.38 17.47
N CYS A 390 13.07 27.97 18.14
CA CYS A 390 13.94 27.27 19.09
C CYS A 390 13.50 27.54 20.54
N LEU A 391 13.66 26.54 21.41
CA LEU A 391 13.47 26.70 22.85
C LEU A 391 14.84 26.76 23.55
N PRO A 392 15.06 27.66 24.52
CA PRO A 392 16.26 27.59 25.34
C PRO A 392 16.21 26.35 26.26
N ARG A 393 17.39 25.87 26.69
CA ARG A 393 17.52 24.74 27.63
C ARG A 393 16.60 24.86 28.84
N VAL A 394 16.64 26.02 29.50
CA VAL A 394 15.76 26.38 30.59
C VAL A 394 14.78 27.42 30.07
N SER A 395 13.50 27.07 30.03
CA SER A 395 12.43 27.92 29.50
C SER A 395 11.38 28.14 30.57
N ARG A 396 10.75 29.33 30.60
CA ARG A 396 9.58 29.57 31.45
C ARG A 396 8.38 28.81 30.90
N VAL A 397 7.51 28.34 31.79
CA VAL A 397 6.31 27.57 31.42
C VAL A 397 5.37 28.41 30.54
N VAL A 398 5.22 29.71 30.82
CA VAL A 398 4.47 30.66 29.96
C VAL A 398 5.01 30.69 28.52
N ASP A 399 6.33 30.75 28.36
CA ASP A 399 6.96 30.83 27.04
C ASP A 399 6.73 29.53 26.26
N ILE A 400 6.81 28.37 26.93
CA ILE A 400 6.52 27.07 26.30
C ILE A 400 5.06 27.00 25.84
N ILE A 401 4.10 27.39 26.68
CA ILE A 401 2.68 27.33 26.35
C ILE A 401 2.34 28.30 25.22
N SER A 402 2.90 29.51 25.24
CA SER A 402 2.68 30.49 24.17
C SER A 402 3.23 29.96 22.83
N VAL A 403 4.42 29.34 22.82
CA VAL A 403 4.97 28.67 21.63
C VAL A 403 4.08 27.53 21.15
N LEU A 404 3.59 26.70 22.08
CA LEU A 404 2.72 25.56 21.75
C LEU A 404 1.31 25.98 21.29
N ARG A 405 0.78 27.13 21.73
CA ARG A 405 -0.50 27.67 21.25
C ARG A 405 -0.33 28.38 19.90
N THR A 406 0.76 29.10 19.72
CA THR A 406 1.05 29.83 18.47
C THR A 406 1.39 28.88 17.32
N ASN A 407 2.11 27.80 17.61
CA ASN A 407 2.62 26.89 16.59
C ASN A 407 2.02 25.48 16.68
N LYS A 408 1.69 24.91 15.52
CA LYS A 408 1.25 23.50 15.37
C LYS A 408 2.41 22.52 15.10
N HIS A 409 3.65 22.95 15.30
CA HIS A 409 4.84 22.11 15.08
C HIS A 409 4.94 20.97 16.11
N ASN A 410 5.47 19.83 15.68
CA ASN A 410 5.59 18.62 16.50
C ASN A 410 6.99 18.39 17.08
N GLY A 411 7.98 19.18 16.68
CA GLY A 411 9.35 19.08 17.15
C GLY A 411 9.99 20.47 17.21
N PHE A 412 10.75 20.72 18.27
CA PHE A 412 11.41 21.99 18.54
C PHE A 412 12.89 21.74 18.85
N PRO A 413 13.82 22.42 18.19
CA PRO A 413 15.23 22.39 18.57
C PRO A 413 15.43 23.12 19.91
N VAL A 414 16.26 22.52 20.77
CA VAL A 414 16.67 23.09 22.05
C VAL A 414 18.08 23.64 21.92
N VAL A 415 18.26 24.90 22.28
CA VAL A 415 19.54 25.62 22.21
C VAL A 415 20.06 25.97 23.59
N ASP A 416 21.36 25.80 23.82
CA ASP A 416 22.08 26.38 24.95
C ASP A 416 22.76 27.67 24.53
N ARG A 417 22.90 28.62 25.45
CA ARG A 417 23.78 29.77 25.21
C ARG A 417 25.14 29.45 25.84
N GLY A 418 26.16 29.28 25.00
CA GLY A 418 27.53 29.12 25.47
C GLY A 418 28.06 30.40 26.13
N GLN A 419 29.15 30.28 26.88
CA GLN A 419 29.82 31.41 27.56
C GLN A 419 30.24 32.53 26.59
N ASN A 420 30.46 32.19 25.32
CA ASN A 420 30.85 33.12 24.25
C ASN A 420 29.66 33.84 23.58
N GLY A 421 28.43 33.64 24.07
CA GLY A 421 27.20 34.19 23.46
C GLY A 421 26.69 33.42 22.23
N GLU A 422 27.47 32.48 21.70
CA GLU A 422 27.00 31.59 20.64
C GLU A 422 25.92 30.63 21.17
N SER A 423 24.81 30.55 20.44
CA SER A 423 23.79 29.53 20.68
C SER A 423 24.29 28.21 20.10
N LEU A 424 24.26 27.13 20.88
CA LEU A 424 24.65 25.77 20.51
C LEU A 424 23.42 24.85 20.54
N VAL A 425 23.30 23.95 19.60
CA VAL A 425 22.17 23.00 19.55
C VAL A 425 22.45 21.82 20.46
N ILE A 426 21.64 21.65 21.50
CA ILE A 426 21.78 20.51 22.42
C ILE A 426 20.99 19.31 21.91
N GLY A 427 19.83 19.55 21.28
CA GLY A 427 18.99 18.45 20.83
C GLY A 427 17.62 18.84 20.29
N LEU A 428 16.76 17.82 20.17
CA LEU A 428 15.37 17.95 19.70
C LEU A 428 14.40 17.50 20.80
N ILE A 429 13.41 18.32 21.11
CA ILE A 429 12.27 17.94 21.94
C ILE A 429 10.98 17.85 21.12
N LEU A 430 10.15 16.84 21.40
CA LEU A 430 8.86 16.66 20.72
C LEU A 430 7.74 17.36 21.48
N ARG A 431 6.74 17.86 20.75
CA ARG A 431 5.52 18.45 21.32
C ARG A 431 4.83 17.48 22.31
N SER A 432 4.77 16.20 21.96
CA SER A 432 4.16 15.19 22.83
C SER A 432 4.89 15.02 24.16
N HIS A 433 6.21 15.21 24.20
CA HIS A 433 6.96 15.14 25.46
C HIS A 433 6.66 16.38 26.31
N LEU A 434 6.66 17.57 25.70
CA LEU A 434 6.30 18.81 26.40
C LEU A 434 4.91 18.74 27.04
N LEU A 435 3.91 18.21 26.33
CA LEU A 435 2.55 18.06 26.86
C LEU A 435 2.48 17.09 28.05
N VAL A 436 3.29 16.03 28.06
CA VAL A 436 3.38 15.11 29.19
C VAL A 436 4.03 15.81 30.39
N LEU A 437 5.11 16.54 30.18
CA LEU A 437 5.81 17.29 31.23
C LEU A 437 4.91 18.36 31.87
N LEU A 438 4.19 19.12 31.04
CA LEU A 438 3.27 20.17 31.51
C LEU A 438 2.09 19.59 32.31
N GLN A 439 1.58 18.42 31.93
CA GLN A 439 0.50 17.78 32.69
C GLN A 439 0.99 17.16 34.00
N ALA A 440 2.22 16.63 34.02
CA ALA A 440 2.74 15.99 35.22
C ALA A 440 3.05 17.01 36.32
N LYS A 441 3.44 18.26 35.98
CA LYS A 441 3.75 19.36 36.90
C LYS A 441 4.88 19.10 37.92
N VAL A 442 5.54 17.94 37.84
CA VAL A 442 6.52 17.47 38.84
C VAL A 442 7.90 18.14 38.70
N ASP A 443 8.23 18.66 37.52
CA ASP A 443 9.59 19.13 37.19
C ASP A 443 9.71 20.67 37.14
N PHE A 444 8.69 21.40 37.59
CA PHE A 444 8.73 22.85 37.64
C PHE A 444 9.70 23.34 38.72
N GLN A 445 10.46 24.37 38.38
CA GLN A 445 11.54 24.92 39.19
C GLN A 445 11.36 26.43 39.38
N ASN A 446 11.68 26.92 40.58
CA ASN A 446 11.64 28.35 40.87
C ASN A 446 12.89 29.08 40.35
N SER A 447 13.96 28.35 40.03
CA SER A 447 15.23 28.92 39.58
C SER A 447 15.47 28.67 38.09
N ALA A 448 16.13 29.63 37.44
CA ALA A 448 16.53 29.54 36.04
C ALA A 448 17.84 28.74 35.83
N PHE A 449 18.34 28.07 36.87
CA PHE A 449 19.62 27.37 36.83
C PHE A 449 19.43 25.90 36.38
N PRO A 450 20.39 25.35 35.62
CA PRO A 450 20.32 23.96 35.19
C PRO A 450 20.30 23.01 36.38
N CYS A 451 19.42 22.01 36.32
CA CYS A 451 19.35 21.01 37.37
C CYS A 451 20.59 20.10 37.38
N GLY A 452 21.01 19.70 38.59
CA GLY A 452 21.99 18.63 38.78
C GLY A 452 21.45 17.27 38.31
N PRO A 453 22.30 16.25 38.15
CA PRO A 453 21.93 14.96 37.54
C PRO A 453 20.92 14.09 38.31
N GLY A 454 20.29 14.59 39.39
CA GLY A 454 19.38 13.83 40.28
C GLY A 454 17.89 13.80 39.89
N VAL A 455 17.46 14.46 38.82
CA VAL A 455 16.02 14.65 38.49
C VAL A 455 15.41 13.48 37.68
N LEU A 456 16.22 12.56 37.16
CA LEU A 456 15.79 11.55 36.17
C LEU A 456 15.00 10.34 36.73
N ASN A 457 14.63 10.34 38.01
CA ASN A 457 13.94 9.22 38.68
C ASN A 457 12.45 9.47 38.96
N ARG A 458 11.86 10.58 38.49
CA ARG A 458 10.48 10.95 38.84
C ARG A 458 9.39 10.50 37.86
N HIS A 459 9.76 10.10 36.64
CA HIS A 459 8.81 9.67 35.62
C HIS A 459 9.06 8.24 35.14
N ASN A 460 7.98 7.47 34.98
CA ASN A 460 8.04 6.18 34.32
C ASN A 460 7.95 6.35 32.80
N PHE A 461 8.70 5.55 32.06
CA PHE A 461 8.77 5.60 30.60
C PHE A 461 7.41 5.40 29.92
N SER A 462 6.51 4.63 30.54
CA SER A 462 5.12 4.42 30.10
C SER A 462 4.38 5.72 29.84
N ASP A 463 4.71 6.79 30.57
CA ASP A 463 3.92 8.02 30.58
C ASP A 463 4.19 8.87 29.34
N PHE A 464 5.36 8.68 28.71
CA PHE A 464 5.75 9.32 27.46
C PHE A 464 5.36 8.51 26.22
N VAL A 465 5.02 7.22 26.37
CA VAL A 465 4.56 6.39 25.27
C VAL A 465 3.09 6.71 24.99
N LYS A 466 2.80 7.25 23.81
CA LYS A 466 1.42 7.43 23.36
C LYS A 466 0.76 6.05 23.18
N PRO A 467 -0.33 5.73 23.90
CA PRO A 467 -1.11 4.52 23.61
C PRO A 467 -1.62 4.55 22.18
N ALA A 468 -1.60 3.41 21.48
CA ALA A 468 -2.01 3.33 20.08
C ALA A 468 -3.45 3.80 19.81
N SER A 469 -4.31 3.74 20.83
CA SER A 469 -5.75 4.05 20.76
C SER A 469 -6.10 5.52 21.09
N SER A 470 -5.22 6.28 21.76
CA SER A 470 -5.59 7.62 22.22
C SER A 470 -5.32 8.70 21.17
N LYS A 471 -6.21 9.70 21.06
CA LYS A 471 -5.96 10.91 20.23
C LYS A 471 -4.73 11.71 20.68
N GLY A 472 -4.14 11.35 21.82
CA GLY A 472 -3.02 12.07 22.44
C GLY A 472 -3.56 13.19 23.33
N LYS A 473 -2.72 13.67 24.24
CA LYS A 473 -3.06 14.78 25.13
C LYS A 473 -3.13 16.06 24.30
N SER A 474 -4.18 16.85 24.46
CA SER A 474 -4.27 18.17 23.83
C SER A 474 -3.70 19.25 24.76
N ILE A 475 -3.50 20.46 24.25
CA ILE A 475 -3.08 21.58 25.10
C ILE A 475 -4.24 22.15 25.91
N ASP A 476 -5.47 21.94 25.43
CA ASP A 476 -6.68 22.47 26.04
C ASP A 476 -7.04 21.73 27.33
N ASP A 477 -6.59 20.47 27.46
CA ASP A 477 -6.76 19.64 28.65
C ASP A 477 -5.82 20.05 29.81
N ILE A 478 -4.90 20.99 29.59
CA ILE A 478 -3.86 21.37 30.55
C ILE A 478 -4.23 22.70 31.22
N HIS A 479 -4.69 22.62 32.47
CA HIS A 479 -4.96 23.78 33.31
C HIS A 479 -3.82 23.99 34.32
N LEU A 480 -3.18 25.15 34.22
CA LEU A 480 -2.07 25.58 35.08
C LEU A 480 -2.48 26.86 35.81
N THR A 481 -2.06 27.00 37.06
CA THR A 481 -2.30 28.22 37.85
C THR A 481 -1.33 29.34 37.46
N GLU A 482 -1.64 30.59 37.83
CA GLU A 482 -0.75 31.73 37.54
C GLU A 482 0.64 31.59 38.21
N ASP A 483 0.68 30.97 39.39
CA ASP A 483 1.95 30.65 40.07
C ASP A 483 2.79 29.63 39.28
N GLU A 484 2.16 28.59 38.74
CA GLU A 484 2.82 27.55 37.94
C GLU A 484 3.34 28.09 36.60
N LEU A 485 2.68 29.10 36.05
CA LEU A 485 3.06 29.78 34.81
C LEU A 485 4.40 30.53 34.97
N GLY A 486 4.68 31.08 36.15
CA GLY A 486 5.93 31.77 36.47
C GLY A 486 7.15 30.85 36.60
N LEU A 487 6.95 29.54 36.66
CA LEU A 487 8.01 28.56 36.91
C LEU A 487 8.86 28.27 35.65
N TYR A 488 10.04 27.72 35.90
CA TYR A 488 11.00 27.29 34.88
C TYR A 488 10.97 25.77 34.71
N LEU A 489 11.25 25.31 33.50
CA LEU A 489 11.38 23.91 33.14
C LEU A 489 12.72 23.67 32.43
N ASP A 490 13.55 22.78 32.98
CA ASP A 490 14.78 22.32 32.33
C ASP A 490 14.45 21.18 31.34
N LEU A 491 14.70 21.43 30.06
CA LEU A 491 14.40 20.50 28.97
C LEU A 491 15.54 19.51 28.68
N ALA A 492 16.74 19.74 29.24
CA ALA A 492 17.92 18.91 29.00
C ALA A 492 17.76 17.39 29.28
N PRO A 493 17.03 16.94 30.32
CA PRO A 493 16.88 15.51 30.57
C PRO A 493 15.92 14.78 29.61
N PHE A 494 15.04 15.52 28.92
CA PHE A 494 13.94 14.94 28.11
C PHE A 494 14.13 15.08 26.59
N LEU A 495 15.17 15.78 26.16
CA LEU A 495 15.50 15.97 24.75
C LEU A 495 16.20 14.76 24.16
N ASN A 496 16.14 14.65 22.82
CA ASN A 496 17.04 13.78 22.07
C ASN A 496 18.38 14.51 21.86
N PRO A 497 19.48 14.06 22.52
CA PRO A 497 20.77 14.75 22.47
C PRO A 497 21.49 14.59 21.12
N SER A 498 21.09 13.62 20.31
CA SER A 498 21.70 13.34 18.99
C SER A 498 20.65 13.40 17.88
N PRO A 499 20.17 14.61 17.53
CA PRO A 499 19.37 14.80 16.33
C PRO A 499 20.23 14.55 15.08
N TYR A 500 19.59 14.18 13.96
CA TYR A 500 20.28 14.10 12.68
C TYR A 500 20.47 15.51 12.12
N ILE A 501 21.72 15.81 11.79
CA ILE A 501 22.18 17.12 11.34
C ILE A 501 22.80 16.96 9.95
N VAL A 502 22.49 17.88 9.06
CA VAL A 502 23.08 17.97 7.72
C VAL A 502 23.69 19.36 7.51
N PRO A 503 24.83 19.45 6.78
CA PRO A 503 25.38 20.74 6.42
C PRO A 503 24.48 21.45 5.39
N GLU A 504 24.50 22.79 5.40
CA GLU A 504 23.64 23.60 4.51
C GLU A 504 23.93 23.41 3.01
N ASP A 505 25.19 23.06 2.67
CA ASP A 505 25.67 22.81 1.31
C ASP A 505 25.41 21.37 0.82
N MET A 506 24.82 20.51 1.65
CA MET A 506 24.49 19.14 1.24
C MET A 506 23.41 19.16 0.16
N SER A 507 23.61 18.41 -0.92
CA SER A 507 22.59 18.29 -1.96
C SER A 507 21.31 17.67 -1.41
N LEU A 508 20.17 18.21 -1.81
CA LEU A 508 18.86 17.82 -1.29
C LEU A 508 18.54 16.35 -1.61
N ALA A 509 19.02 15.82 -2.74
CA ALA A 509 18.91 14.40 -3.07
C ALA A 509 19.60 13.47 -2.05
N LYS A 510 20.77 13.87 -1.50
CA LYS A 510 21.43 13.10 -0.43
C LYS A 510 20.65 13.19 0.88
N VAL A 511 20.14 14.39 1.21
CA VAL A 511 19.28 14.60 2.39
C VAL A 511 18.00 13.78 2.29
N TYR A 512 17.39 13.70 1.10
CA TYR A 512 16.21 12.90 0.82
C TYR A 512 16.43 11.41 1.10
N ASN A 513 17.52 10.85 0.55
CA ASN A 513 17.87 9.46 0.77
C ASN A 513 18.11 9.17 2.27
N LEU A 514 18.82 10.06 2.97
CA LEU A 514 19.02 9.95 4.41
C LEU A 514 17.70 9.99 5.19
N PHE A 515 16.81 10.94 4.86
CA PHE A 515 15.51 11.11 5.48
C PHE A 515 14.64 9.86 5.34
N ARG A 516 14.61 9.28 4.14
CA ARG A 516 13.78 8.12 3.80
C ARG A 516 14.34 6.80 4.35
N GLN A 517 15.65 6.56 4.21
CA GLN A 517 16.29 5.33 4.71
C GLN A 517 16.23 5.21 6.22
N LEU A 518 16.40 6.31 6.94
CA LEU A 518 16.36 6.32 8.41
C LEU A 518 14.95 6.57 8.98
N GLY A 519 13.95 6.79 8.13
CA GLY A 519 12.57 7.04 8.53
C GLY A 519 12.43 8.27 9.44
N LEU A 520 13.16 9.35 9.11
CA LEU A 520 13.22 10.55 9.95
C LEU A 520 11.91 11.36 9.85
N ARG A 521 11.70 12.21 10.85
CA ARG A 521 10.59 13.18 10.89
C ARG A 521 11.06 14.62 10.76
N HIS A 522 12.22 14.90 11.35
CA HIS A 522 12.85 16.21 11.38
C HIS A 522 14.36 16.00 11.16
N ILE A 523 14.97 16.81 10.31
CA ILE A 523 16.42 16.90 10.10
C ILE A 523 16.83 18.35 10.31
N PHE A 524 17.92 18.58 11.03
CA PHE A 524 18.46 19.93 11.23
C PHE A 524 19.42 20.30 10.12
N VAL A 525 19.25 21.50 9.58
CA VAL A 525 20.19 22.12 8.64
C VAL A 525 21.02 23.13 9.42
N VAL A 526 22.33 22.87 9.50
CA VAL A 526 23.27 23.74 10.19
C VAL A 526 24.41 24.12 9.24
N PRO A 527 24.86 25.38 9.22
CA PRO A 527 26.04 25.80 8.48
C PRO A 527 27.31 25.33 9.19
N ARG A 528 27.28 25.38 10.53
CA ARG A 528 28.31 24.98 11.49
C ARG A 528 27.59 24.42 12.74
N PRO A 529 28.23 23.56 13.55
CA PRO A 529 27.59 22.89 14.69
C PRO A 529 26.95 23.81 15.74
N SER A 530 27.22 25.12 15.71
CA SER A 530 26.61 26.09 16.62
C SER A 530 25.17 26.47 16.24
N ARG A 531 24.86 26.81 14.99
CA ARG A 531 23.58 27.48 14.65
C ARG A 531 22.60 26.63 13.85
N VAL A 532 21.33 26.58 14.24
CA VAL A 532 20.25 26.05 13.37
C VAL A 532 19.84 27.11 12.36
N VAL A 533 19.99 26.81 11.08
CA VAL A 533 19.48 27.63 9.97
C VAL A 533 18.09 27.18 9.55
N GLY A 534 17.84 25.86 9.56
CA GLY A 534 16.60 25.29 9.06
C GLY A 534 16.26 23.94 9.67
N LEU A 535 15.00 23.53 9.49
CA LEU A 535 14.51 22.23 9.91
C LEU A 535 13.72 21.59 8.77
N ILE A 536 14.28 20.56 8.15
CA ILE A 536 13.64 19.85 7.04
C ILE A 536 12.68 18.81 7.60
N THR A 537 11.43 18.91 7.17
CA THR A 537 10.37 17.93 7.44
C THR A 537 9.99 17.19 6.16
N ARG A 538 9.11 16.19 6.29
CA ARG A 538 8.58 15.46 5.13
C ARG A 538 7.92 16.37 4.10
N LYS A 539 7.20 17.41 4.55
CA LYS A 539 6.49 18.33 3.66
C LYS A 539 7.43 19.13 2.77
N ASP A 540 8.60 19.47 3.28
CA ASP A 540 9.59 20.28 2.55
C ASP A 540 10.32 19.48 1.47
N LEU A 541 10.29 18.14 1.60
CA LEU A 541 10.81 17.22 0.59
C LEU A 541 9.78 16.85 -0.48
N LEU A 542 8.51 17.18 -0.26
CA LEU A 542 7.44 17.05 -1.24
C LEU A 542 7.41 18.32 -2.07
N LEU A 543 8.42 18.49 -2.92
CA LEU A 543 8.40 19.53 -3.94
C LEU A 543 7.31 19.14 -4.94
N GLU A 544 6.15 19.79 -4.88
CA GLU A 544 5.18 19.72 -5.98
C GLU A 544 5.85 20.35 -7.21
N GLU A 545 5.76 19.67 -8.36
CA GLU A 545 6.17 20.31 -9.60
C GLU A 545 5.14 21.39 -9.89
N ASP A 546 5.47 22.64 -9.58
CA ASP A 546 4.81 23.80 -10.17
C ASP A 546 5.18 23.84 -11.67
N ASN A 547 4.67 22.85 -12.42
CA ASN A 547 4.62 22.89 -13.87
C ASN A 547 3.15 23.09 -14.26
N ASN A 548 2.86 24.34 -14.60
CA ASN A 548 1.67 24.89 -15.23
C ASN A 548 0.60 25.48 -14.30
N ASN A 549 0.47 26.80 -14.39
CA ASN A 549 -0.79 27.53 -14.35
C ASN A 549 -1.96 26.66 -14.83
N VAL A 550 -2.79 26.18 -13.89
CA VAL A 550 -4.25 25.97 -13.91
C VAL A 550 -4.56 24.98 -12.77
N MET A 551 -4.66 25.50 -11.55
CA MET A 551 -5.62 24.98 -10.57
C MET A 551 -5.98 26.12 -9.61
N PRO A 552 -7.17 26.72 -9.73
CA PRO A 552 -7.60 27.71 -8.74
C PRO A 552 -7.84 26.98 -7.41
N GLU A 553 -7.22 27.52 -6.37
CA GLU A 553 -7.52 27.41 -4.95
C GLU A 553 -8.50 26.29 -4.54
N LEU A 554 -7.96 25.21 -3.98
CA LEU A 554 -8.72 24.21 -3.23
C LEU A 554 -8.22 24.08 -1.77
N GLN A 555 -7.65 25.15 -1.23
CA GLN A 555 -7.25 25.24 0.19
C GLN A 555 -8.18 26.10 1.08
N SER A 556 -9.33 26.58 0.59
CA SER A 556 -10.22 27.46 1.39
C SER A 556 -11.51 26.82 1.93
N THR A 557 -11.82 25.55 1.66
CA THR A 557 -13.12 24.96 2.08
C THR A 557 -13.11 24.13 3.36
N SER A 558 -12.00 24.03 4.09
CA SER A 558 -12.00 23.42 5.45
C SER A 558 -12.05 24.44 6.60
N GLY A 559 -11.84 25.75 6.32
CA GLY A 559 -11.94 26.82 7.32
C GLY A 559 -13.28 27.58 7.35
N LEU A 560 -14.15 27.36 6.37
CA LEU A 560 -15.46 28.04 6.28
C LEU A 560 -16.62 27.25 6.92
N ALA A 561 -16.45 25.95 7.19
CA ALA A 561 -17.46 25.14 7.89
C ALA A 561 -17.46 25.35 9.42
N GLU A 562 -16.37 25.85 10.02
CA GLU A 562 -16.33 26.16 11.46
C GLU A 562 -16.76 27.60 11.80
N ARG A 563 -16.92 28.49 10.81
CA ARG A 563 -17.38 29.87 11.04
C ARG A 563 -18.90 30.08 10.95
N GLN A 564 -19.65 29.09 10.45
CA GLN A 564 -21.13 29.17 10.43
C GLN A 564 -21.82 28.56 11.66
N ASN A 565 -21.11 27.79 12.49
CA ASN A 565 -21.65 27.25 13.75
C ASN A 565 -21.34 28.11 14.99
N ALA A 566 -20.78 29.32 14.81
CA ALA A 566 -20.52 30.27 15.90
C ALA A 566 -21.38 31.55 15.81
N ARG A 567 -22.39 31.57 14.94
CA ARG A 567 -23.46 32.58 14.89
C ARG A 567 -24.78 31.87 14.59
N GLY A 568 -25.31 31.23 15.62
CA GLY A 568 -26.64 30.63 15.70
C GLY A 568 -27.04 30.60 17.15
#